data_AF-A0A317NP28-F1
#
_entry.id   AF-A0A317NP28-F1
#
_cell.length_a   1.000
_cell.length_b   1.000
_cell.length_c   1.000
_cell.angle_alpha   90.00
_cell.angle_beta   90.00
_cell.angle_gamma   90.00
#
_symmetry.space_group_name_H-M   'P 1'
#
loop_
_entity.id
_entity.type
_entity.pdbx_description
1 polymer ?
#
loop_
_entity_poly.entity_id
_entity_poly.type
_entity_poly.pdbx_seq_one_letter_code
_entity_poly.pdbx_strand_id
1 'polypeptide(L)'
;MSSRGEQGNGATTVVGARLRQLREEAGLSLTALATRVPYSRAALGHYETGTRAAPSEVIAWYERIHAQTVPVLPATRRRDPRAADSALVAAIANGLGAARPLIEIGHPHRGDTGYFCPFRIDGVVEGEAAGTDPATALHSALRAIGRELGRARD
;
A
#
# COMPACT_ATOMS: atom_id res chain seq x y z
N MET A 1 9.14 -44.84 -25.11
CA MET A 1 8.93 -43.60 -25.87
C MET A 1 8.36 -42.54 -24.92
N SER A 2 8.83 -41.30 -25.09
CA SER A 2 8.81 -40.14 -24.20
C SER A 2 7.52 -39.82 -23.40
N SER A 3 7.65 -39.69 -22.07
CA SER A 3 6.66 -39.05 -21.17
C SER A 3 7.25 -37.89 -20.36
N ARG A 4 8.42 -37.37 -20.74
CA ARG A 4 9.15 -36.30 -20.00
C ARG A 4 8.88 -34.88 -20.53
N GLY A 5 8.16 -34.75 -21.65
CA GLY A 5 7.94 -33.46 -22.35
C GLY A 5 6.77 -32.62 -21.83
N GLU A 6 5.74 -33.24 -21.25
CA GLU A 6 4.51 -32.51 -20.83
C GLU A 6 4.65 -31.86 -19.44
N GLN A 7 5.42 -32.48 -18.54
CA GLN A 7 5.57 -32.02 -17.14
C GLN A 7 6.32 -30.67 -17.04
N GLY A 8 7.26 -30.40 -17.95
CA GLY A 8 8.00 -29.13 -17.99
C GLY A 8 7.16 -27.94 -18.49
N ASN A 9 6.19 -28.18 -19.38
CA ASN A 9 5.34 -27.13 -19.94
C ASN A 9 4.24 -26.71 -18.96
N GLY A 10 3.69 -27.67 -18.20
CA GLY A 10 2.70 -27.41 -17.15
C GLY A 10 3.24 -26.51 -16.03
N ALA A 11 4.44 -26.82 -15.52
CA ALA A 11 5.09 -25.99 -14.50
C ALA A 11 5.39 -24.57 -15.00
N THR A 12 5.84 -24.44 -16.26
CA THR A 12 6.13 -23.13 -16.87
C THR A 12 4.87 -22.30 -17.06
N THR A 13 3.74 -22.94 -17.42
CA THR A 13 2.43 -22.28 -17.54
C THR A 13 1.91 -21.79 -16.19
N VAL A 14 2.06 -22.59 -15.13
CA VAL A 14 1.66 -22.20 -13.76
C VAL A 14 2.47 -21.01 -13.27
N VAL A 15 3.79 -21.01 -13.49
CA VAL A 15 4.66 -19.88 -13.17
C VAL A 15 4.26 -18.64 -13.96
N GLY A 16 4.04 -18.76 -15.27
CA GLY A 16 3.61 -17.64 -16.12
C GLY A 16 2.30 -17.02 -15.66
N ALA A 17 1.30 -17.84 -15.33
CA ALA A 17 0.03 -17.38 -14.77
C ALA A 17 0.21 -16.62 -13.44
N ARG A 18 1.12 -17.09 -12.58
CA ARG A 18 1.43 -16.41 -11.31
C ARG A 18 2.10 -15.05 -11.54
N LEU A 19 3.01 -14.93 -12.49
CA LEU A 19 3.62 -13.65 -12.85
C LEU A 19 2.58 -12.66 -13.36
N ARG A 20 1.67 -13.12 -14.23
CA ARG A 20 0.55 -12.33 -14.71
C ARG A 20 -0.31 -11.81 -13.56
N GLN A 21 -0.65 -12.68 -12.60
CA GLN A 21 -1.42 -12.30 -11.41
C GLN A 21 -0.73 -11.20 -10.61
N LEU A 22 0.57 -11.36 -10.28
CA LEU A 22 1.32 -10.35 -9.51
C LEU A 22 1.34 -8.98 -10.21
N ARG A 23 1.45 -8.96 -11.55
CA ARG A 23 1.40 -7.71 -12.33
C ARG A 23 0.02 -7.07 -12.30
N GLU A 24 -1.04 -7.86 -12.42
CA GLU A 24 -2.43 -7.39 -12.40
C GLU A 24 -2.83 -6.88 -11.00
N GLU A 25 -2.40 -7.56 -9.93
CA GLU A 25 -2.55 -7.11 -8.54
C GLU A 25 -1.80 -5.80 -8.27
N ALA A 26 -0.66 -5.58 -8.95
CA ALA A 26 0.05 -4.30 -8.94
C ALA A 26 -0.63 -3.20 -9.78
N GLY A 27 -1.75 -3.50 -10.47
CA GLY A 27 -2.47 -2.56 -11.32
C GLY A 27 -1.74 -2.19 -12.61
N LEU A 28 -0.77 -3.01 -13.05
CA LEU A 28 0.09 -2.68 -14.19
C LEU A 28 -0.32 -3.39 -15.47
N SER A 29 -0.25 -2.68 -16.59
CA SER A 29 -0.20 -3.31 -17.92
C SER A 29 1.19 -3.89 -18.19
N LEU A 30 1.31 -4.82 -19.13
CA LEU A 30 2.62 -5.33 -19.59
C LEU A 30 3.55 -4.22 -20.10
N THR A 31 3.00 -3.20 -20.79
CA THR A 31 3.78 -2.03 -21.21
C THR A 31 4.27 -1.22 -20.01
N ALA A 32 3.41 -0.99 -19.02
CA ALA A 32 3.76 -0.24 -17.81
C ALA A 32 4.77 -0.98 -16.91
N LEU A 33 4.76 -2.31 -16.91
CA LEU A 33 5.79 -3.10 -16.24
C LEU A 33 7.13 -2.99 -16.96
N ALA A 34 7.13 -3.08 -18.30
CA ALA A 34 8.34 -2.99 -19.11
C ALA A 34 9.10 -1.67 -18.98
N THR A 35 8.45 -0.58 -18.57
CA THR A 35 9.14 0.70 -18.28
C THR A 35 9.84 0.72 -16.92
N ARG A 36 9.59 -0.27 -16.05
CA ARG A 36 10.08 -0.34 -14.67
C ARG A 36 11.11 -1.44 -14.43
N VAL A 37 11.29 -2.35 -15.39
CA VAL A 37 12.17 -3.52 -15.28
C VAL A 37 13.05 -3.62 -16.53
N PRO A 38 14.24 -4.26 -16.45
CA PRO A 38 15.18 -4.33 -17.58
C PRO A 38 14.78 -5.37 -18.64
N TYR A 39 13.48 -5.58 -18.86
CA TYR A 39 12.96 -6.56 -19.81
C TYR A 39 11.92 -5.92 -20.73
N SER A 40 11.95 -6.30 -22.00
CA SER A 40 10.99 -5.82 -22.99
C SER A 40 9.60 -6.39 -22.73
N ARG A 41 8.56 -5.64 -23.13
CA ARG A 41 7.15 -6.09 -23.11
C ARG A 41 6.99 -7.49 -23.73
N ALA A 42 7.65 -7.74 -24.87
CA ALA A 42 7.56 -9.01 -25.57
C ALA A 42 8.20 -10.16 -24.78
N ALA A 43 9.35 -9.92 -24.14
CA ALA A 43 9.98 -10.91 -23.27
C ALA A 43 9.07 -11.25 -22.07
N LEU A 44 8.54 -10.23 -21.39
CA LEU A 44 7.59 -10.38 -20.29
C LEU A 44 6.33 -11.17 -20.70
N GLY A 45 5.80 -10.87 -21.89
CA GLY A 45 4.67 -11.61 -22.46
C GLY A 45 4.96 -13.09 -22.63
N HIS A 46 6.13 -13.46 -23.16
CA HIS A 46 6.52 -14.86 -23.30
C HIS A 46 6.68 -15.60 -21.96
N TYR A 47 7.10 -14.90 -20.91
CA TYR A 47 7.19 -15.47 -19.57
C TYR A 47 5.80 -15.69 -18.97
N GLU A 48 4.89 -14.71 -19.10
CA GLU A 48 3.52 -14.82 -18.57
C GLU A 48 2.67 -15.88 -19.29
N THR A 49 2.90 -16.11 -20.59
CA THR A 49 2.19 -17.16 -21.35
C THR A 49 2.81 -18.55 -21.17
N GLY A 50 3.95 -18.64 -20.47
CA GLY A 50 4.71 -19.88 -20.35
C GLY A 50 5.40 -20.33 -21.65
N THR A 51 5.39 -19.50 -22.70
CA THR A 51 6.11 -19.76 -23.96
C THR A 51 7.63 -19.81 -23.73
N ARG A 52 8.12 -19.12 -22.70
CA ARG A 52 9.50 -19.20 -22.21
C ARG A 52 9.49 -19.38 -20.70
N ALA A 53 10.38 -20.24 -20.20
CA ALA A 53 10.62 -20.34 -18.76
C ALA A 53 11.15 -19.01 -18.22
N ALA A 54 10.53 -18.51 -17.16
CA ALA A 54 10.94 -17.28 -16.49
C ALA A 54 12.20 -17.54 -15.64
N PRO A 55 13.33 -16.85 -15.89
CA PRO A 55 14.47 -16.87 -15.00
C PRO A 55 14.09 -16.38 -13.59
N SER A 56 14.80 -16.85 -12.56
CA SER A 56 14.59 -16.42 -11.17
C SER A 56 14.68 -14.90 -10.99
N GLU A 57 15.55 -14.24 -11.75
CA GLU A 57 15.67 -12.77 -11.75
C GLU A 57 14.39 -12.08 -12.23
N VAL A 58 13.73 -12.61 -13.26
CA VAL A 58 12.44 -12.09 -13.73
C VAL A 58 11.39 -12.25 -12.63
N ILE A 59 11.33 -13.41 -11.99
CA ILE A 59 10.38 -13.67 -10.88
C ILE A 59 10.60 -12.64 -9.75
N ALA A 60 11.85 -12.42 -9.35
CA ALA A 60 12.20 -11.45 -8.30
C ALA A 60 11.78 -10.01 -8.65
N TRP A 61 11.83 -9.62 -9.92
CA TRP A 61 11.33 -8.32 -10.37
C TRP A 61 9.82 -8.19 -10.21
N TYR A 62 9.04 -9.21 -10.57
CA TYR A 62 7.59 -9.21 -10.37
C TYR A 62 7.22 -9.13 -8.89
N GLU A 63 7.86 -9.92 -8.04
CA GLU A 63 7.64 -9.92 -6.59
C GLU A 63 7.98 -8.57 -5.96
N ARG A 64 9.10 -7.97 -6.36
CA ARG A 64 9.52 -6.64 -5.88
C ARG A 64 8.51 -5.56 -6.26
N ILE A 65 8.07 -5.53 -7.52
CA ILE A 65 7.08 -4.53 -7.99
C ILE A 65 5.74 -4.72 -7.28
N HIS A 66 5.30 -5.96 -7.10
CA HIS A 66 4.10 -6.27 -6.35
C HIS A 66 4.21 -5.82 -4.89
N ALA A 67 5.31 -6.13 -4.20
CA ALA A 67 5.53 -5.74 -2.80
C ALA A 67 5.60 -4.21 -2.57
N GLN A 68 5.99 -3.44 -3.58
CA GLN A 68 5.99 -1.97 -3.53
C GLN A 68 4.61 -1.36 -3.78
N THR A 69 3.64 -2.17 -4.21
CA THR A 69 2.27 -1.70 -4.38
C THR A 69 1.59 -1.68 -3.02
N VAL A 70 1.27 -0.49 -2.52
CA VAL A 70 0.37 -0.35 -1.37
C VAL A 70 -0.95 -0.98 -1.79
N PRO A 71 -1.48 -1.99 -1.07
CA PRO A 71 -2.79 -2.53 -1.36
C PRO A 71 -3.78 -1.37 -1.39
N VAL A 72 -4.41 -1.15 -2.55
CA VAL A 72 -5.61 -0.32 -2.58
C VAL A 72 -6.63 -1.13 -1.81
N LEU A 73 -6.74 -0.85 -0.51
CA LEU A 73 -7.81 -1.40 0.30
C LEU A 73 -9.09 -1.10 -0.48
N PRO A 74 -9.94 -2.10 -0.77
CA PRO A 74 -11.21 -1.83 -1.43
C PRO A 74 -11.86 -0.69 -0.67
N ALA A 75 -12.41 0.28 -1.39
CA ALA A 75 -13.16 1.37 -0.80
C ALA A 75 -14.37 0.77 -0.09
N THR A 76 -14.15 0.19 1.10
CA THR A 76 -15.19 -0.25 2.01
C THR A 76 -15.98 1.00 2.23
N ARG A 77 -17.23 0.94 1.75
CA ARG A 77 -18.24 2.00 1.73
C ARG A 77 -17.87 3.11 2.70
N ARG A 78 -17.70 4.32 2.16
CA ARG A 78 -17.75 5.61 2.86
C ARG A 78 -18.62 5.49 4.11
N ARG A 79 -18.03 5.03 5.21
CA ARG A 79 -18.68 4.98 6.52
C ARG A 79 -18.60 6.42 6.96
N ASP A 80 -19.75 7.00 7.30
CA ASP A 80 -19.80 8.34 7.86
C ASP A 80 -18.80 8.40 9.04
N PRO A 81 -17.68 9.15 8.90
CA PRO A 81 -16.57 9.08 9.84
C PRO A 81 -16.90 9.69 11.20
N ARG A 82 -18.04 10.37 11.35
CA ARG A 82 -18.40 11.05 12.60
C ARG A 82 -19.15 10.19 13.61
N ALA A 83 -19.65 9.01 13.24
CA ALA A 83 -20.50 8.19 14.13
C ALA A 83 -19.92 6.81 14.49
N ALA A 84 -18.93 6.29 13.76
CA ALA A 84 -18.47 4.91 13.89
C ALA A 84 -17.10 4.74 14.59
N ASP A 85 -16.44 5.82 14.98
CA ASP A 85 -15.01 5.79 15.33
C ASP A 85 -14.74 5.44 16.80
N SER A 86 -15.48 6.02 17.75
CA SER A 86 -15.16 5.94 19.18
C SER A 86 -15.11 4.50 19.71
N ALA A 87 -16.01 3.62 19.26
CA ALA A 87 -16.07 2.23 19.71
C ALA A 87 -14.96 1.36 19.09
N LEU A 88 -14.58 1.61 17.84
CA LEU A 88 -13.48 0.90 17.18
C LEU A 88 -12.13 1.38 17.74
N VAL A 89 -11.97 2.68 17.92
CA VAL A 89 -10.85 3.32 18.62
C VAL A 89 -10.68 2.70 20.01
N ALA A 90 -11.75 2.62 20.80
CA ALA A 90 -11.71 1.98 22.12
C ALA A 90 -11.34 0.48 22.04
N ALA A 91 -11.87 -0.27 21.07
CA ALA A 91 -11.54 -1.69 20.90
C ALA A 91 -10.07 -1.92 20.50
N ILE A 92 -9.51 -1.05 19.65
CA ILE A 92 -8.10 -1.10 19.24
C ILE A 92 -7.19 -0.70 20.40
N ALA A 93 -7.52 0.38 21.13
CA ALA A 93 -6.79 0.80 22.32
C ALA A 93 -6.78 -0.30 23.40
N ASN A 94 -7.93 -0.95 23.63
CA ASN A 94 -8.03 -2.08 24.57
C ASN A 94 -7.24 -3.31 24.11
N GLY A 95 -7.18 -3.58 22.79
CA GLY A 95 -6.47 -4.72 22.22
C GLY A 95 -4.95 -4.58 22.10
N LEU A 96 -4.45 -3.34 21.96
CA LEU A 96 -3.01 -3.06 21.83
C LEU A 96 -2.28 -2.86 23.17
N GLY A 97 -3.03 -2.87 24.29
CA GLY A 97 -2.52 -2.54 25.62
C GLY A 97 -2.14 -1.06 25.75
N ALA A 98 -2.17 -0.52 26.96
CA ALA A 98 -1.91 0.89 27.29
C ALA A 98 -0.50 1.44 26.92
N ALA A 99 0.29 0.68 26.16
CA ALA A 99 1.68 0.99 25.85
C ALA A 99 1.89 1.61 24.44
N ARG A 100 0.87 1.63 23.57
CA ARG A 100 0.98 2.20 22.22
C ARG A 100 -0.07 3.29 22.03
N PRO A 101 0.34 4.56 21.83
CA PRO A 101 -0.61 5.65 21.64
C PRO A 101 -1.39 5.42 20.34
N LEU A 102 -2.71 5.56 20.41
CA LEU A 102 -3.57 5.55 19.24
C LEU A 102 -3.51 6.94 18.59
N ILE A 103 -3.19 6.97 17.30
CA ILE A 103 -3.06 8.21 16.54
C ILE A 103 -4.08 8.17 15.40
N GLU A 104 -4.99 9.14 15.40
CA GLU A 104 -5.94 9.36 14.32
C GLU A 104 -5.43 10.51 13.46
N ILE A 105 -5.37 10.33 12.14
CA ILE A 105 -5.03 11.41 11.20
C ILE A 105 -6.20 11.55 10.24
N GLY A 106 -6.86 12.70 10.30
CA GLY A 106 -7.96 13.02 9.42
C GLY A 106 -7.49 13.43 8.02
N HIS A 107 -8.44 13.41 7.09
CA HIS A 107 -8.15 13.78 5.71
C HIS A 107 -7.80 15.27 5.61
N PRO A 108 -6.73 15.64 4.89
CA PRO A 108 -6.48 17.04 4.58
C PRO A 108 -7.68 17.64 3.87
N HIS A 109 -8.13 18.79 4.35
CA HIS A 109 -9.26 19.52 3.79
C HIS A 109 -8.85 20.96 3.51
N ARG A 110 -9.54 21.58 2.54
CA ARG A 110 -9.29 22.97 2.17
C ARG A 110 -10.07 23.89 3.10
N GLY A 111 -9.38 24.80 3.78
CA GLY A 111 -9.97 25.93 4.49
C GLY A 111 -9.75 27.23 3.73
N ASP A 112 -10.04 28.36 4.38
CA ASP A 112 -10.03 29.68 3.75
C ASP A 112 -8.62 30.14 3.35
N THR A 113 -7.61 29.77 4.14
CA THR A 113 -6.22 30.27 3.99
C THR A 113 -5.22 29.19 3.57
N GLY A 114 -5.65 27.95 3.38
CA GLY A 114 -4.77 26.84 3.06
C GLY A 114 -5.41 25.47 3.21
N TYR A 115 -4.58 24.44 3.35
CA TYR A 115 -5.01 23.08 3.65
C TYR A 115 -4.72 22.74 5.10
N PHE A 116 -5.64 22.02 5.73
CA PHE A 116 -5.59 21.66 7.13
C PHE A 116 -5.74 20.15 7.28
N CYS A 117 -4.88 19.54 8.08
CA CYS A 117 -4.92 18.11 8.41
C CYS A 117 -5.15 17.97 9.91
N PRO A 118 -6.35 17.57 10.34
CA PRO A 118 -6.65 17.34 11.74
C PRO A 118 -6.04 16.02 12.21
N PHE A 119 -5.66 15.94 13.47
CA PHE A 119 -5.16 14.71 14.09
C PHE A 119 -5.58 14.62 15.56
N ARG A 120 -5.61 13.39 16.08
CA ARG A 120 -5.81 13.10 17.52
C ARG A 120 -4.79 12.11 18.04
N ILE A 121 -4.43 12.24 19.32
CA ILE A 121 -3.65 11.25 20.07
C ILE A 121 -4.47 10.82 21.29
N ASP A 122 -4.77 9.52 21.37
CA ASP A 122 -5.58 8.87 22.40
C ASP A 122 -6.96 9.53 22.65
N GLY A 123 -7.47 10.27 21.66
CA GLY A 123 -8.70 11.06 21.80
C GLY A 123 -8.61 12.25 22.77
N VAL A 124 -7.43 12.53 23.33
CA VAL A 124 -7.20 13.59 24.33
C VAL A 124 -6.56 14.82 23.70
N VAL A 125 -5.52 14.60 22.90
CA VAL A 125 -4.80 15.69 22.21
C VAL A 125 -5.44 15.86 20.84
N GLU A 126 -6.19 16.93 20.64
CA GLU A 126 -6.68 17.33 19.33
C GLU A 126 -5.78 18.42 18.75
N GLY A 127 -5.40 18.28 17.48
CA GLY A 127 -4.58 19.27 16.79
C GLY A 127 -4.93 19.38 15.32
N GLU A 128 -4.58 20.52 14.73
CA GLU A 128 -4.76 20.78 13.31
C GLU A 128 -3.49 21.39 12.73
N ALA A 129 -2.98 20.78 11.66
CA ALA A 129 -1.74 21.23 11.03
C ALA A 129 -2.02 21.82 9.65
N ALA A 130 -1.44 22.99 9.39
CA ALA A 130 -1.61 23.71 8.14
C ALA A 130 -0.53 23.36 7.10
N GLY A 131 -0.87 23.56 5.83
CA GLY A 131 0.04 23.48 4.70
C GLY A 131 -0.48 24.25 3.48
N THR A 132 0.42 24.58 2.56
CA THR A 132 0.09 25.22 1.28
C THR A 132 -0.66 24.28 0.32
N ASP A 133 -0.53 22.98 0.54
CA ASP A 133 -1.18 21.89 -0.20
C ASP A 133 -1.51 20.72 0.75
N PRO A 134 -2.32 19.74 0.33
CA PRO A 134 -2.70 18.60 1.16
C PRO A 134 -1.52 17.77 1.71
N ALA A 135 -0.47 17.57 0.93
CA ALA A 135 0.67 16.76 1.33
C ALA A 135 1.51 17.50 2.37
N THR A 136 1.69 18.81 2.20
CA THR A 136 2.35 19.67 3.18
C THR A 136 1.57 19.71 4.49
N ALA A 137 0.24 19.79 4.46
CA ALA A 137 -0.60 19.74 5.66
C ALA A 137 -0.47 18.41 6.42
N LEU A 138 -0.48 17.28 5.70
CA LEU A 138 -0.26 15.95 6.29
C LEU A 138 1.14 15.81 6.90
N HIS A 139 2.17 16.28 6.19
CA HIS A 139 3.54 16.24 6.70
C HIS A 139 3.69 17.08 7.98
N SER A 140 3.06 18.25 8.01
CA SER A 140 3.00 19.10 9.20
C SER A 140 2.29 18.40 10.37
N ALA A 141 1.20 17.66 10.11
CA ALA A 141 0.50 16.88 11.14
C ALA A 141 1.40 15.79 11.73
N LEU A 142 2.08 15.01 10.89
CA LEU A 142 3.03 13.99 11.33
C LEU A 142 4.17 14.57 12.20
N ARG A 143 4.70 15.74 11.82
CA ARG A 143 5.70 16.45 12.64
C ARG A 143 5.14 16.92 13.97
N ALA A 144 3.90 17.42 13.99
CA ALA A 144 3.25 17.86 15.22
C ALA A 144 3.04 16.69 16.19
N ILE A 145 2.52 15.57 15.70
CA ILE A 145 2.37 14.33 16.46
C ILE A 145 3.71 13.88 17.04
N GLY A 146 4.78 13.86 16.23
CA GLY A 146 6.12 13.48 16.70
C GLY A 146 6.62 14.35 17.85
N ARG A 147 6.31 15.65 17.87
CA ARG A 147 6.65 16.54 18.99
C ARG A 147 5.84 16.22 20.24
N GLU A 148 4.54 15.98 20.11
CA GLU A 148 3.68 15.64 21.25
C GLU A 148 4.08 14.30 21.90
N LEU A 149 4.36 13.28 21.08
CA LEU A 149 4.84 11.98 21.59
C LEU A 149 6.23 12.07 22.21
N GLY A 150 7.05 13.02 21.78
CA GLY A 150 8.34 13.32 22.40
C GLY A 150 8.18 13.88 23.81
N ARG A 151 7.28 14.86 23.99
CA ARG A 151 7.02 15.46 25.31
C ARG A 151 6.44 14.49 26.34
N ALA A 152 5.66 13.50 25.90
CA ALA A 152 5.06 12.51 26.79
C ALA A 152 6.04 11.44 27.29
N ARG A 153 7.27 11.41 26.78
CA ARG A 153 8.32 10.44 27.15
C ARG A 153 9.37 10.98 28.12
N ASP A 154 9.38 12.29 28.34
CA ASP A 154 10.27 13.00 29.27
C ASP A 154 9.58 13.18 30.63
#